data_AF-A0A350TI96-F1
#
_entry.id   AF-A0A350TI96-F1
#
_cell.length_a   1.000
_cell.length_b   1.000
_cell.length_c   1.000
_cell.angle_alpha   90.00
_cell.angle_beta   90.00
_cell.angle_gamma   90.00
#
_symmetry.space_group_name_H-M   'P 1'
#
loop_
_entity.id
_entity.type
_entity.pdbx_description
1 polymer ?
#
loop_
_entity_poly.entity_id
_entity_poly.type
_entity_poly.pdbx_seq_one_letter_code
_entity_poly.pdbx_strand_id
1 'polypeptide(L)'
;MNDETTRIAERYGITEKCASLERDLLSIDGVTSVEVDLNGFLDDIHQVIVLVGYDFHIVTSKLRLAVDVVNTAYLHGLEESGDRIEDYGEHLYLVFNCGQSWSEIFRPVSKSEEGV
;
A
#
# COMPACT_ATOMS: atom_id res chain seq x y z
N MET A 1 -2.30 -7.23 -7.87
CA MET A 1 -0.92 -7.69 -7.56
C MET A 1 -0.33 -8.64 -8.61
N ASN A 2 0.99 -8.53 -8.86
CA ASN A 2 1.76 -9.50 -9.64
C ASN A 2 2.22 -10.70 -8.78
N ASP A 3 2.80 -11.73 -9.41
CA ASP A 3 3.22 -12.97 -8.73
C ASP A 3 4.27 -12.73 -7.64
N GLU A 4 5.21 -11.82 -7.85
CA GLU A 4 6.27 -11.49 -6.89
C GLU A 4 5.70 -10.79 -5.65
N THR A 5 4.86 -9.78 -5.86
CA THR A 5 4.13 -9.07 -4.80
C THR A 5 3.30 -10.05 -3.99
N THR A 6 2.61 -10.99 -4.65
CA THR A 6 1.80 -12.01 -3.97
C THR A 6 2.66 -12.87 -3.05
N ARG A 7 3.82 -13.33 -3.51
CA ARG A 7 4.76 -14.12 -2.69
C ARG A 7 5.30 -13.34 -1.50
N ILE A 8 5.63 -12.07 -1.69
CA ILE A 8 6.08 -11.19 -0.60
C ILE A 8 4.94 -11.03 0.42
N ALA A 9 3.72 -10.72 -0.04
CA ALA A 9 2.56 -10.55 0.82
C ALA A 9 2.25 -11.81 1.65
N GLU A 10 2.33 -12.99 1.03
CA GLU A 10 2.17 -14.28 1.72
C GLU A 10 3.26 -14.52 2.77
N ARG A 11 4.53 -14.28 2.40
CA ARG A 11 5.68 -14.43 3.30
C ARG A 11 5.54 -13.60 4.56
N TYR A 12 5.00 -12.40 4.41
CA TYR A 12 4.79 -11.45 5.49
C TYR A 12 3.37 -11.50 6.07
N GLY A 13 2.51 -12.43 5.65
CA GLY A 13 1.15 -12.57 6.20
C GLY A 13 0.24 -11.34 5.99
N ILE A 14 0.50 -10.52 4.96
CA ILE A 14 -0.22 -9.27 4.66
C ILE A 14 -1.13 -9.36 3.42
N THR A 15 -1.32 -10.55 2.85
CA THR A 15 -2.14 -10.75 1.64
C THR A 15 -3.54 -10.13 1.75
N GLU A 16 -4.24 -10.35 2.86
CA GLU A 16 -5.58 -9.77 3.10
C GLU A 16 -5.54 -8.24 3.24
N LYS A 17 -4.49 -7.68 3.86
CA LYS A 17 -4.32 -6.22 3.97
C LYS A 17 -4.13 -5.60 2.60
N CYS A 18 -3.25 -6.17 1.77
CA CYS A 18 -3.05 -5.71 0.40
C CYS A 18 -4.34 -5.82 -0.44
N ALA A 19 -5.06 -6.94 -0.35
CA ALA A 19 -6.31 -7.14 -1.07
C ALA A 19 -7.43 -6.20 -0.62
N SER A 20 -7.48 -5.86 0.66
CA SER A 20 -8.45 -4.87 1.18
C SER A 20 -8.10 -3.45 0.74
N LEU A 21 -6.81 -3.08 0.78
CA LEU A 21 -6.33 -1.79 0.29
C LEU A 21 -6.61 -1.62 -1.21
N GLU A 22 -6.24 -2.60 -2.04
CA GLU A 22 -6.49 -2.56 -3.49
C GLU A 22 -7.99 -2.37 -3.78
N ARG A 23 -8.86 -3.10 -3.08
CA ARG A 23 -10.31 -3.03 -3.27
C ARG A 23 -10.88 -1.66 -2.94
N ASP A 24 -10.47 -1.07 -1.82
CA ASP A 24 -11.00 0.22 -1.39
C ASP A 24 -10.48 1.35 -2.28
N LEU A 25 -9.21 1.27 -2.71
CA LEU A 25 -8.65 2.22 -3.69
C LEU A 25 -9.35 2.13 -5.05
N LEU A 26 -9.64 0.91 -5.53
CA LEU A 26 -10.42 0.70 -6.76
C LEU A 26 -11.87 1.22 -6.66
N SER A 27 -12.38 1.45 -5.45
CA SER A 27 -13.72 1.99 -5.23
C SER A 27 -13.79 3.52 -5.32
N ILE A 28 -12.64 4.21 -5.38
CA ILE A 28 -12.58 5.65 -5.55
C ILE A 28 -13.06 6.00 -6.97
N ASP A 29 -13.97 6.97 -7.07
CA ASP A 29 -14.55 7.36 -8.36
C ASP A 29 -13.48 7.83 -9.36
N GLY A 30 -13.53 7.27 -10.56
CA GLY A 30 -12.56 7.53 -11.62
C GLY A 30 -11.24 6.76 -11.52
N VAL A 31 -10.99 5.96 -10.47
CA VAL A 31 -9.87 5.01 -10.46
C VAL A 31 -10.18 3.84 -11.40
N THR A 32 -9.20 3.50 -12.26
CA THR A 32 -9.35 2.46 -13.29
C THR A 32 -8.48 1.24 -13.01
N SER A 33 -7.37 1.42 -12.31
CA SER A 33 -6.46 0.35 -11.90
C SER A 33 -5.74 0.70 -10.61
N VAL A 34 -5.36 -0.33 -9.86
CA VAL A 34 -4.49 -0.22 -8.69
C VAL A 34 -3.48 -1.34 -8.77
N GLU A 35 -2.20 -0.99 -8.65
CA GLU A 35 -1.12 -1.95 -8.45
C GLU A 35 -0.41 -1.65 -7.14
N VAL A 36 -0.31 -2.68 -6.29
CA VAL A 36 0.52 -2.64 -5.10
C VAL A 36 1.86 -3.31 -5.40
N ASP A 37 2.95 -2.66 -4.99
CA ASP A 37 4.32 -3.19 -5.03
C ASP A 37 4.89 -3.22 -3.59
N LEU A 38 5.54 -4.34 -3.25
CA LEU A 38 6.11 -4.64 -1.94
C LEU A 38 7.63 -4.92 -2.01
N ASN A 39 8.31 -4.58 -3.11
CA ASN A 39 9.72 -4.91 -3.34
C ASN A 39 10.64 -4.38 -2.25
N GLY A 40 10.32 -3.26 -1.61
CA GLY A 40 11.09 -2.73 -0.47
C GLY A 40 11.24 -3.73 0.67
N PHE A 41 10.27 -4.64 0.86
CA PHE A 41 10.32 -5.66 1.90
C PHE A 41 11.45 -6.69 1.71
N LEU A 42 12.02 -6.80 0.50
CA LEU A 42 13.18 -7.65 0.26
C LEU A 42 14.47 -7.06 0.86
N ASP A 43 14.50 -5.74 1.03
CA ASP A 43 15.62 -4.97 1.58
C ASP A 43 15.36 -4.47 3.01
N ASP A 44 14.38 -5.06 3.72
CA ASP A 44 13.93 -4.65 5.06
C ASP A 44 13.35 -3.21 5.12
N ILE A 45 13.00 -2.65 3.97
CA ILE A 45 12.32 -1.37 3.82
C ILE A 45 10.82 -1.65 3.76
N HIS A 46 10.16 -1.55 4.91
CA HIS A 46 8.74 -1.87 5.07
C HIS A 46 7.84 -0.77 4.48
N GLN A 47 7.87 -0.64 3.16
CA GLN A 47 7.09 0.33 2.39
C GLN A 47 6.11 -0.36 1.45
N VAL A 48 4.91 0.21 1.34
CA VAL A 48 3.90 -0.19 0.37
C VAL A 48 3.84 0.88 -0.70
N ILE A 49 4.14 0.49 -1.93
CA ILE A 49 4.04 1.35 -3.09
C ILE A 49 2.70 1.11 -3.76
N VAL A 50 2.01 2.18 -4.13
CA VAL A 50 0.73 2.13 -4.84
C VAL A 50 0.82 2.92 -6.13
N LEU A 51 0.54 2.25 -7.24
CA LEU A 51 0.34 2.87 -8.54
C LEU A 51 -1.16 2.88 -8.86
N VAL A 52 -1.74 4.08 -8.96
CA VAL A 52 -3.19 4.27 -9.18
C VAL A 52 -3.41 4.82 -10.58
N GLY A 53 -3.99 4.01 -11.47
CA GLY A 53 -4.48 4.47 -12.76
C GLY A 53 -5.82 5.16 -12.63
N TYR A 54 -6.06 6.20 -13.43
CA TYR A 54 -7.32 6.95 -13.37
C TYR A 54 -7.79 7.44 -14.74
N ASP A 55 -9.11 7.61 -14.87
CA ASP A 55 -9.73 8.22 -16.04
C ASP A 55 -9.81 9.74 -15.86
N PHE A 56 -9.06 10.50 -16.67
CA PHE A 56 -9.03 11.96 -16.62
C PHE A 56 -10.34 12.61 -17.07
N HIS A 57 -11.26 11.86 -17.70
CA HIS A 57 -12.59 12.35 -18.01
C HIS A 57 -13.51 12.37 -16.79
N ILE A 58 -13.23 11.55 -15.78
CA ILE A 58 -13.97 11.48 -14.51
C ILE A 58 -13.23 12.30 -13.44
N VAL A 59 -11.91 12.06 -13.30
CA VAL A 59 -11.06 12.75 -12.34
C VAL A 59 -10.68 14.14 -12.87
N THR A 60 -11.44 15.14 -12.44
CA THR A 60 -11.22 16.55 -12.81
C THR A 60 -10.16 17.25 -11.95
N SER A 61 -9.72 16.62 -10.85
CA SER A 61 -8.68 17.16 -9.95
C SER A 61 -7.78 16.05 -9.44
N LYS A 62 -6.53 16.03 -9.92
CA LYS A 62 -5.50 15.09 -9.46
C LYS A 62 -5.17 15.27 -7.98
N LEU A 63 -5.22 16.50 -7.48
CA LEU A 63 -5.02 16.78 -6.06
C LEU A 63 -6.12 16.12 -5.21
N ARG A 64 -7.37 16.18 -5.66
CA ARG A 64 -8.48 15.52 -4.96
C ARG A 64 -8.30 14.01 -4.94
N LEU A 65 -7.99 13.42 -6.10
CA LEU A 65 -7.68 11.99 -6.21
C LEU A 65 -6.55 11.58 -5.27
N ALA A 66 -5.44 12.32 -5.29
CA ALA A 66 -4.29 12.05 -4.42
C ALA A 66 -4.69 12.08 -2.93
N VAL A 67 -5.50 13.06 -2.52
CA VAL A 67 -6.02 13.14 -1.14
C VAL A 67 -6.90 11.93 -0.80
N ASP A 68 -7.77 11.50 -1.71
CA ASP A 68 -8.65 10.35 -1.48
C ASP A 68 -7.85 9.03 -1.40
N VAL A 69 -6.81 8.87 -2.23
CA VAL A 69 -5.87 7.74 -2.16
C VAL A 69 -5.10 7.74 -0.83
N VAL A 70 -4.56 8.88 -0.42
CA VAL A 70 -3.81 9.02 0.84
C VAL A 70 -4.71 8.72 2.04
N ASN A 71 -5.92 9.29 2.08
CA ASN A 71 -6.88 9.02 3.15
C ASN A 71 -7.25 7.53 3.22
N THR A 72 -7.46 6.88 2.07
CA THR A 72 -7.72 5.44 2.01
C THR A 72 -6.52 4.65 2.56
N ALA A 73 -5.30 4.96 2.15
CA ALA A 73 -4.08 4.31 2.67
C ALA A 73 -3.97 4.46 4.21
N TYR A 74 -4.27 5.64 4.76
CA TYR A 74 -4.27 5.88 6.20
C TYR A 74 -5.33 5.06 6.95
N LEU A 75 -6.53 4.90 6.38
CA LEU A 75 -7.55 4.01 6.95
C LEU A 75 -7.08 2.55 7.01
N HIS A 76 -6.19 2.16 6.10
CA HIS A 76 -5.53 0.85 6.09
C HIS A 76 -4.31 0.77 7.02
N GLY A 77 -3.99 1.83 7.78
CA GLY A 77 -2.89 1.85 8.73
C GLY A 77 -1.51 2.01 8.10
N LEU A 78 -1.46 2.57 6.89
CA LEU A 78 -0.22 3.07 6.28
C LEU A 78 0.04 4.50 6.74
N GLU A 79 1.30 4.93 6.62
CA GLU A 79 1.78 6.24 7.07
C GLU A 79 2.52 6.98 5.95
N GLU A 80 2.69 8.30 6.10
CA GLU A 80 3.46 9.07 5.14
C GLU A 80 4.91 8.56 5.03
N SER A 81 5.43 8.45 3.81
CA SER A 81 6.84 8.11 3.59
C SER A 81 7.76 9.32 3.56
N GLY A 82 7.21 10.51 3.28
CA GLY A 82 7.96 11.74 2.99
C GLY A 82 8.37 11.86 1.52
N ASP A 83 8.12 10.84 0.70
CA ASP A 83 8.35 10.89 -0.75
C ASP A 83 7.34 11.78 -1.45
N ARG A 84 7.72 12.24 -2.64
CA ARG A 84 6.82 12.99 -3.51
C ARG A 84 5.84 12.02 -4.17
N ILE A 85 4.60 12.46 -4.28
CA ILE A 85 3.63 11.83 -5.19
C ILE A 85 4.07 12.17 -6.61
N GLU A 86 4.30 11.14 -7.43
CA GLU A 86 4.70 11.30 -8.83
C GLU A 86 3.49 11.08 -9.76
N ASP A 87 3.38 11.90 -10.80
CA ASP A 87 2.32 11.83 -11.80
C ASP A 87 2.93 11.42 -13.14
N TYR A 88 2.62 10.22 -13.59
CA TYR A 88 3.07 9.66 -14.87
C TYR A 88 2.05 9.88 -16.00
N GLY A 89 1.16 10.85 -15.84
CA GLY A 89 0.14 11.20 -16.82
C GLY A 89 -1.14 10.41 -16.60
N GLU A 90 -1.09 9.09 -16.78
CA GLU A 90 -2.24 8.18 -16.61
C GLU A 90 -2.28 7.49 -15.23
N HIS A 91 -1.20 7.61 -14.46
CA HIS A 91 -1.07 6.98 -13.15
C HIS A 91 -0.48 7.95 -12.12
N LEU A 92 -0.93 7.84 -10.87
CA LEU A 92 -0.25 8.42 -9.72
C LEU A 92 0.57 7.33 -9.01
N TYR A 93 1.82 7.63 -8.70
CA TYR A 93 2.71 6.77 -7.92
C TYR A 93 2.86 7.36 -6.52
N LEU A 94 2.56 6.55 -5.50
CA LEU A 94 2.60 6.94 -4.09
C LEU A 94 3.36 5.89 -3.29
N VAL A 95 4.18 6.36 -2.35
CA VAL A 95 4.93 5.51 -1.43
C VAL A 95 4.38 5.74 -0.03
N PHE A 96 4.19 4.66 0.72
CA PHE A 96 3.76 4.71 2.11
C PHE A 96 4.66 3.86 2.99
N ASN A 97 4.88 4.32 4.23
CA ASN A 97 5.49 3.49 5.25
C ASN A 97 4.43 2.57 5.87
N CYS A 98 4.83 1.35 6.25
CA CYS A 98 4.01 0.47 7.07
C CYS A 98 3.86 1.04 8.49
N GLY A 99 2.64 1.40 8.88
CA GLY A 99 2.35 1.83 10.25
C GLY A 99 2.29 0.67 11.24
N GLN A 100 1.91 0.96 12.50
CA GLN A 100 1.97 -0.04 13.56
C GLN A 100 1.19 -1.33 13.27
N SER A 101 -0.01 -1.22 12.68
CA SER A 101 -0.88 -2.36 12.37
C SER A 101 -0.32 -3.28 11.27
N TRP A 102 0.71 -2.84 10.54
CA TRP A 102 1.50 -3.64 9.61
C TRP A 102 2.77 -4.17 10.31
N SER A 103 3.38 -3.35 11.17
CA SER A 103 4.63 -3.67 11.87
C SER A 103 4.54 -4.79 12.90
N GLU A 104 3.37 -5.02 13.51
CA GLU A 104 3.17 -6.12 14.46
C GLU A 104 3.40 -7.50 13.84
N ILE A 105 3.36 -7.57 12.52
CA ILE A 105 3.58 -8.79 11.74
C ILE A 105 5.08 -9.08 11.55
N PHE A 106 5.94 -8.06 11.68
CA PHE A 106 7.41 -8.19 11.60
C PHE A 106 8.06 -8.41 12.95
N ARG A 107 7.30 -8.40 14.07
CA ARG A 107 7.86 -8.75 15.36
C ARG A 107 8.25 -10.23 15.34
N PRO A 108 9.52 -10.57 15.64
CA PRO A 108 9.83 -11.96 15.94
C PRO A 108 8.91 -12.37 17.07
N VAL A 109 8.28 -13.55 16.96
CA VAL A 109 7.72 -14.21 18.13
C VAL A 109 8.89 -14.32 19.10
N SER A 110 8.96 -13.43 20.09
CA SER A 110 9.84 -13.60 21.23
C SER A 110 9.48 -14.98 21.75
N LYS A 111 10.40 -15.94 21.62
CA LYS A 111 10.29 -17.23 22.28
C LYS A 111 9.92 -16.92 23.72
N SER A 112 8.64 -17.15 24.06
CA SER A 112 8.20 -17.14 25.44
C SER A 112 9.18 -18.03 26.18
N GLU A 113 9.83 -17.41 27.16
CA GLU A 113 10.90 -17.98 27.96
C GLU A 113 10.56 -19.43 28.35
N GLU A 114 11.57 -20.28 28.24
CA GLU A 114 11.62 -21.54 28.96
C GLU A 114 11.17 -21.28 30.41
N GLY A 115 10.08 -21.93 30.82
CA GLY A 115 9.42 -21.64 32.08
C GLY A 115 8.96 -22.92 32.79
N VAL A 116 9.95 -23.62 33.36
CA VAL A 116 9.90 -24.64 34.43
C VAL A 116 9.40 -26.04 34.09
#